data_AF-A0A532C3L0-F1
#
_entry.id   AF-A0A532C3L0-F1
#
_cell.length_a   1.000
_cell.length_b   1.000
_cell.length_c   1.000
_cell.angle_alpha   90.00
_cell.angle_beta   90.00
_cell.angle_gamma   90.00
#
_symmetry.space_group_name_H-M   'P 1'
#
loop_
_entity.id
_entity.type
_entity.pdbx_description
1 polymer ?
#
loop_
_entity_poly.entity_id
_entity_poly.type
_entity_poly.pdbx_seq_one_letter_code
_entity_poly.pdbx_strand_id
1 'polypeptide(L)'
;MLKLFRKQEGFTLIELMIVVAIIGILAAIAIPNFLQYQMKSRQSEAKTNVTSIKTSQLAFQGERGCFGSLAAMPAVMPVGGSATIWPAAEFTPSAPAVGATFCVAGGTSTLPLWSDIGWVPSGPTRYQYVTNATAAITALGTILTGVCPAMPAAVGAPTNAGFVASASSNLNSNAVVSIFMNAENSNMVDCTPGEF
;
A
#
# COMPACT_ATOMS: atom_id res chain seq x y z
N MET A 1 -18.82 -6.53 -71.62
CA MET A 1 -18.57 -6.45 -70.17
C MET A 1 -17.45 -5.45 -69.92
N LEU A 2 -17.76 -4.23 -69.48
CA LEU A 2 -16.73 -3.25 -69.12
C LEU A 2 -16.27 -3.55 -67.69
N LYS A 3 -15.02 -4.02 -67.53
CA LYS A 3 -14.36 -4.08 -66.21
C LYS A 3 -14.00 -2.65 -65.79
N LEU A 4 -14.70 -2.11 -64.79
CA LEU A 4 -14.26 -0.90 -64.09
C LEU A 4 -12.95 -1.23 -63.35
N PHE A 5 -11.82 -0.69 -63.83
CA PHE A 5 -10.60 -0.63 -63.05
C PHE A 5 -10.81 0.37 -61.90
N ARG A 6 -11.00 -0.13 -60.67
CA ARG A 6 -10.95 0.70 -59.46
C ARG A 6 -9.55 1.30 -59.37
N LYS A 7 -9.43 2.63 -59.41
CA LYS A 7 -8.20 3.34 -59.08
C LYS A 7 -7.80 2.93 -57.66
N GLN A 8 -6.66 2.26 -57.52
CA GLN A 8 -6.01 2.12 -56.22
C GLN A 8 -5.37 3.46 -55.89
N GLU A 9 -6.04 4.25 -55.06
CA GLU A 9 -5.46 5.46 -54.47
C GLU A 9 -4.47 5.02 -53.39
N GLY A 10 -3.18 5.20 -53.65
CA GLY A 10 -2.11 4.92 -52.69
C GLY A 10 -1.98 6.03 -51.66
N PHE A 11 -1.70 5.67 -50.41
CA PHE A 11 -1.44 6.60 -49.32
C PHE A 11 -0.19 7.42 -49.62
N THR A 12 -0.23 8.75 -49.44
CA THR A 12 0.95 9.58 -49.69
C THR A 12 1.93 9.52 -48.52
N LEU A 13 3.23 9.59 -48.81
CA LEU A 13 4.28 9.62 -47.78
C LEU A 13 4.12 10.86 -46.87
N ILE A 14 3.62 11.97 -47.44
CA ILE A 14 3.37 13.21 -46.70
C ILE A 14 2.16 13.09 -45.75
N GLU A 15 1.09 12.41 -46.14
CA GLU A 15 -0.04 12.13 -45.22
C GLU A 15 0.43 11.33 -44.02
N LEU A 16 1.28 10.33 -44.23
CA LEU A 16 1.82 9.52 -43.15
C LEU A 16 2.71 10.36 -42.21
N MET A 17 3.55 11.23 -42.77
CA MET A 17 4.41 12.11 -41.97
C MET A 17 3.63 13.06 -41.06
N ILE A 18 2.56 13.69 -41.57
CA ILE A 18 1.73 14.61 -40.78
C ILE A 18 1.01 13.85 -39.66
N VAL A 19 0.50 12.64 -39.95
CA VAL A 19 -0.17 11.81 -38.93
C VAL A 19 0.78 11.45 -37.79
N VAL A 20 2.01 11.02 -38.10
CA VAL A 20 3.01 10.71 -37.07
C VAL A 20 3.41 11.96 -36.27
N ALA A 21 3.51 13.13 -36.91
CA ALA A 21 3.79 14.39 -36.22
C ALA A 21 2.68 14.76 -35.22
N ILE A 22 1.41 14.64 -35.61
CA ILE A 22 0.27 14.91 -34.72
C ILE A 22 0.24 13.91 -33.56
N ILE A 23 0.41 12.61 -33.82
CA ILE A 23 0.48 11.58 -32.77
C ILE A 23 1.65 11.85 -31.82
N GLY A 24 2.80 12.30 -32.33
CA GLY A 24 3.96 12.67 -31.51
C GLY A 24 3.66 13.79 -30.51
N ILE A 25 2.99 14.85 -30.96
CA ILE A 25 2.57 15.97 -30.09
C ILE A 25 1.59 15.50 -29.02
N LEU A 26 0.58 14.71 -29.41
CA LEU A 26 -0.41 14.18 -28.47
C LEU A 26 0.23 13.25 -27.43
N ALA A 27 1.15 12.36 -27.86
CA ALA A 27 1.84 11.43 -26.98
C ALA A 27 2.71 12.15 -25.93
N ALA A 28 3.40 13.23 -26.32
CA ALA A 28 4.26 14.00 -25.42
C ALA A 28 3.51 14.57 -24.21
N ILE A 29 2.24 14.97 -24.39
CA ILE A 29 1.38 15.50 -23.31
C ILE A 29 0.65 14.36 -22.58
N ALA A 30 0.19 13.34 -23.32
CA ALA A 30 -0.65 12.28 -22.76
C ALA A 30 0.12 11.32 -21.85
N ILE A 31 1.36 10.94 -22.21
CA ILE A 31 2.16 9.97 -21.46
C ILE A 31 2.44 10.40 -20.00
N PRO A 32 2.97 11.60 -19.71
CA PRO A 32 3.26 11.98 -18.33
C PRO A 32 1.98 12.08 -17.48
N ASN A 33 0.89 12.60 -18.05
CA ASN A 33 -0.40 12.68 -17.37
C ASN A 33 -0.95 11.29 -17.05
N PHE A 34 -0.88 10.36 -18.01
CA PHE A 34 -1.33 8.99 -17.82
C PHE A 34 -0.54 8.27 -16.71
N LEU A 35 0.78 8.48 -16.62
CA LEU A 35 1.61 7.93 -15.55
C LEU A 35 1.20 8.49 -14.18
N GLN A 36 0.91 9.79 -14.07
CA GLN A 36 0.41 10.39 -12.82
C GLN A 36 -0.95 9.82 -12.41
N TYR A 37 -1.88 9.64 -13.35
CA TYR A 37 -3.19 9.04 -13.06
C TYR A 37 -3.05 7.59 -12.57
N GLN A 38 -2.15 6.80 -13.16
CA GLN A 38 -1.84 5.47 -12.67
C GLN A 38 -1.27 5.51 -11.24
N MET A 39 -0.37 6.44 -10.92
CA MET A 39 0.18 6.56 -9.56
C MET A 39 -0.91 6.93 -8.54
N LYS A 40 -1.80 7.88 -8.86
CA LYS A 40 -2.93 8.26 -7.99
C LYS A 40 -3.89 7.08 -7.76
N SER A 41 -4.17 6.30 -8.79
CA SER A 41 -4.98 5.08 -8.67
C SER A 41 -4.33 4.07 -7.70
N ARG A 42 -3.00 3.88 -7.80
CA ARG A 42 -2.23 3.01 -6.90
C ARG A 42 -2.16 3.54 -5.47
N GLN A 43 -2.10 4.86 -5.26
CA GLN A 43 -2.18 5.44 -3.91
C GLN A 43 -3.54 5.18 -3.24
N SER A 44 -4.62 5.12 -4.01
CA SER A 44 -5.95 4.77 -3.49
C SER A 44 -6.01 3.33 -2.95
N GLU A 45 -5.29 2.40 -3.59
CA GLU A 45 -5.10 1.01 -3.10
C GLU A 45 -4.49 1.00 -1.70
N ALA A 46 -3.41 1.77 -1.48
CA ALA A 46 -2.78 1.90 -0.18
C ALA A 46 -3.74 2.45 0.88
N LYS A 47 -4.49 3.51 0.53
CA LYS A 47 -5.44 4.15 1.45
C LYS A 47 -6.55 3.20 1.91
N THR A 48 -7.06 2.42 0.98
CA THR A 48 -8.12 1.44 1.23
C THR A 48 -7.60 0.29 2.11
N ASN A 49 -6.43 -0.25 1.77
CA ASN A 49 -5.85 -1.37 2.49
C ASN A 49 -5.45 -1.01 3.93
N VAL A 50 -4.85 0.16 4.16
CA VAL A 50 -4.52 0.62 5.52
C VAL A 50 -5.78 0.86 6.37
N THR A 51 -6.86 1.35 5.77
CA THR A 51 -8.15 1.50 6.46
C THR A 51 -8.76 0.14 6.81
N SER A 52 -8.67 -0.83 5.90
CA SER A 52 -9.08 -2.21 6.17
C SER A 52 -8.27 -2.85 7.30
N ILE A 53 -6.94 -2.62 7.33
CA ILE A 53 -6.06 -3.10 8.40
C ILE A 53 -6.48 -2.51 9.75
N LYS A 54 -6.86 -1.22 9.78
CA LYS A 54 -7.38 -0.59 11.01
C LYS A 54 -8.63 -1.29 11.53
N THR A 55 -9.59 -1.59 10.66
CA THR A 55 -10.80 -2.33 11.05
C THR A 55 -10.46 -3.71 11.61
N SER A 56 -9.55 -4.43 10.96
CA SER A 56 -9.06 -5.75 11.42
C SER A 56 -8.33 -5.68 12.77
N GLN A 57 -7.51 -4.65 13.00
CA GLN A 57 -6.85 -4.40 14.29
C GLN A 57 -7.84 -4.12 15.42
N LEU A 58 -8.90 -3.35 15.16
CA LEU A 58 -9.97 -3.10 16.13
C LEU A 58 -10.74 -4.38 16.46
N ALA A 59 -11.02 -5.22 15.46
CA ALA A 59 -11.65 -6.52 15.69
C ALA A 59 -10.74 -7.44 16.54
N PHE A 60 -9.45 -7.49 16.21
CA PHE A 60 -8.45 -8.25 16.97
C PHE A 60 -8.34 -7.77 18.42
N GLN A 61 -8.36 -6.46 18.66
CA GLN A 61 -8.42 -5.89 20.01
C GLN A 61 -9.70 -6.27 20.75
N GLY A 62 -10.85 -6.29 20.07
CA GLY A 62 -12.12 -6.72 20.67
C GLY A 62 -12.12 -8.19 21.11
N GLU A 63 -11.41 -9.05 20.37
CA GLU A 63 -11.33 -10.49 20.67
C GLU A 63 -10.22 -10.85 21.68
N ARG A 64 -9.05 -10.22 21.56
CA ARG A 64 -7.83 -10.59 22.30
C ARG A 64 -7.44 -9.57 23.38
N GLY A 65 -8.02 -8.38 23.35
CA GLY A 65 -7.75 -7.30 24.31
C GLY A 65 -6.52 -6.45 23.99
N CYS A 66 -5.79 -6.70 22.90
CA CYS A 66 -4.61 -5.92 22.50
C CYS A 66 -4.51 -5.72 20.99
N PHE A 67 -3.64 -4.80 20.58
CA PHE A 67 -3.25 -4.62 19.20
C PHE A 67 -2.03 -5.46 18.82
N GLY A 68 -2.02 -5.95 17.58
CA GLY A 68 -0.91 -6.70 17.03
C GLY A 68 0.16 -5.78 16.42
N SER A 69 1.43 -6.08 16.68
CA SER A 69 2.55 -5.59 15.85
C SER A 69 2.89 -6.64 14.80
N LEU A 70 2.75 -6.29 13.53
CA LEU A 70 2.95 -7.21 12.41
C LEU A 70 4.09 -6.75 11.53
N ALA A 71 4.98 -7.69 11.21
CA ALA A 71 6.15 -7.49 10.37
C ALA A 71 5.79 -6.86 9.02
N ALA A 72 6.74 -6.10 8.48
CA ALA A 72 6.56 -5.42 7.21
C ALA A 72 6.40 -6.45 6.07
N MET A 73 5.26 -6.42 5.39
CA MET A 73 4.90 -7.36 4.34
C MET A 73 4.37 -6.65 3.09
N PRO A 74 4.74 -7.08 1.87
CA PRO A 74 5.83 -8.03 1.57
C PRO A 74 7.18 -7.57 2.15
N ALA A 75 8.07 -8.51 2.45
CA ALA A 75 9.34 -8.24 3.15
C ALA A 75 10.24 -7.23 2.41
N VAL A 76 10.16 -7.23 1.09
CA VAL A 76 10.81 -6.23 0.24
C VAL A 76 9.77 -5.24 -0.24
N MET A 77 10.02 -3.95 -0.01
CA MET A 77 9.17 -2.88 -0.49
C MET A 77 9.10 -2.89 -2.03
N PRO A 78 7.90 -2.89 -2.63
CA PRO A 78 7.77 -2.81 -4.08
C PRO A 78 8.28 -1.46 -4.63
N VAL A 79 8.97 -1.51 -5.78
CA VAL A 79 9.54 -0.34 -6.45
C VAL A 79 9.13 -0.28 -7.92
N GLY A 80 9.13 0.92 -8.51
CA GLY A 80 8.83 1.14 -9.93
C GLY A 80 7.41 0.77 -10.34
N GLY A 81 6.48 0.71 -9.38
CA GLY A 81 5.10 0.36 -9.64
C GLY A 81 4.84 -1.14 -9.82
N SER A 82 5.84 -1.97 -9.55
CA SER A 82 5.73 -3.42 -9.53
C SER A 82 4.75 -3.86 -8.45
N ALA A 83 4.00 -4.93 -8.72
CA ALA A 83 3.17 -5.58 -7.70
C ALA A 83 3.90 -6.84 -7.21
N THR A 84 3.97 -7.00 -5.90
CA THR A 84 4.63 -8.14 -5.26
C THR A 84 3.57 -9.07 -4.67
N ILE A 85 3.78 -10.37 -4.84
CA ILE A 85 2.87 -11.40 -4.32
C ILE A 85 2.99 -11.42 -2.79
N TRP A 86 1.84 -11.51 -2.11
CA TRP A 86 1.79 -11.67 -0.67
C TRP A 86 2.34 -13.06 -0.27
N PRO A 87 3.23 -13.17 0.74
CA PRO A 87 3.79 -14.47 1.10
C PRO A 87 2.72 -15.48 1.53
N ALA A 88 2.80 -16.71 1.01
CA ALA A 88 1.84 -17.77 1.31
C ALA A 88 1.71 -18.07 2.82
N ALA A 89 2.81 -17.92 3.57
CA ALA A 89 2.87 -18.13 5.01
C ALA A 89 1.95 -17.19 5.82
N GLU A 90 1.58 -16.05 5.26
CA GLU A 90 0.72 -15.05 5.90
C GLU A 90 -0.78 -15.33 5.68
N PHE A 91 -1.14 -16.33 4.87
CA PHE A 91 -2.54 -16.75 4.69
C PHE A 91 -2.97 -17.83 5.67
N THR A 92 -1.99 -18.49 6.31
CA THR A 92 -2.25 -19.49 7.33
C THR A 92 -2.13 -18.82 8.69
N PRO A 93 -3.22 -18.72 9.48
CA PRO A 93 -3.10 -18.26 10.86
C PRO A 93 -2.03 -19.07 11.57
N SER A 94 -1.31 -18.43 12.49
CA SER A 94 -0.49 -19.20 13.42
C SER A 94 -1.45 -20.21 14.04
N ALA A 95 -1.14 -21.50 13.90
CA ALA A 95 -2.06 -22.59 14.23
C ALA A 95 -2.76 -22.33 15.58
N PRO A 96 -3.95 -22.89 15.88
CA PRO A 96 -4.50 -22.84 17.22
C PRO A 96 -3.61 -23.68 18.14
N ALA A 97 -2.38 -23.24 18.40
CA ALA A 97 -1.63 -23.66 19.53
C ALA A 97 -2.48 -23.20 20.70
N VAL A 98 -3.13 -24.16 21.34
CA VAL A 98 -3.32 -24.14 22.78
C VAL A 98 -2.00 -23.64 23.37
N GLY A 99 -1.86 -22.33 23.62
CA GLY A 99 -0.60 -21.68 24.00
C GLY A 99 -0.12 -20.47 23.19
N ALA A 100 -0.73 -20.09 22.07
CA ALA A 100 -0.46 -18.80 21.43
C ALA A 100 -0.99 -17.67 22.33
N THR A 101 -0.10 -17.16 23.17
CA THR A 101 -0.45 -16.15 24.17
C THR A 101 -0.12 -14.79 23.58
N PHE A 102 -1.13 -14.16 23.01
CA PHE A 102 -1.09 -12.74 22.67
C PHE A 102 -1.38 -11.93 23.93
N CYS A 103 -0.86 -10.72 24.02
CA CYS A 103 -1.25 -9.77 25.06
C CYS A 103 -0.88 -10.19 26.51
N VAL A 104 0.26 -10.87 26.74
CA VAL A 104 0.69 -11.21 28.11
C VAL A 104 1.42 -10.03 28.73
N ALA A 105 0.76 -9.32 29.66
CA ALA A 105 1.39 -8.29 30.47
C ALA A 105 2.51 -8.91 31.32
N GLY A 106 3.76 -8.47 31.12
CA GLY A 106 4.92 -8.95 31.87
C GLY A 106 5.42 -10.36 31.49
N GLY A 107 4.94 -10.94 30.39
CA GLY A 107 5.38 -12.24 29.87
C GLY A 107 5.79 -12.20 28.41
N THR A 108 6.23 -13.34 27.88
CA THR A 108 6.55 -13.49 26.45
C THR A 108 5.27 -13.57 25.63
N SER A 109 5.02 -12.58 24.78
CA SER A 109 3.94 -12.61 23.80
C SER A 109 4.46 -13.01 22.43
N THR A 110 3.73 -13.86 21.71
CA THR A 110 4.01 -14.18 20.30
C THR A 110 3.59 -13.01 19.41
N LEU A 111 4.41 -12.67 18.41
CA LEU A 111 4.00 -11.67 17.40
C LEU A 111 2.93 -12.28 16.48
N PRO A 112 1.80 -11.60 16.23
CA PRO A 112 0.77 -12.08 15.33
C PRO A 112 1.21 -12.04 13.86
N LEU A 113 0.70 -12.99 13.08
CA LEU A 113 0.74 -12.96 11.61
C LEU A 113 -0.41 -12.11 11.05
N TRP A 114 -0.34 -11.77 9.76
CA TRP A 114 -1.39 -10.96 9.11
C TRP A 114 -2.74 -11.66 9.08
N SER A 115 -2.75 -12.97 8.87
CA SER A 115 -3.94 -13.80 9.03
C SER A 115 -4.50 -13.82 10.46
N ASP A 116 -3.69 -13.61 11.50
CA ASP A 116 -4.16 -13.67 12.89
C ASP A 116 -5.03 -12.47 13.27
N ILE A 117 -4.79 -11.32 12.65
CA ILE A 117 -5.67 -10.15 12.76
C ILE A 117 -6.85 -10.23 11.78
N GLY A 118 -6.96 -11.30 10.99
CA GLY A 118 -8.01 -11.47 10.00
C GLY A 118 -7.85 -10.55 8.78
N TRP A 119 -6.63 -10.11 8.46
CA TRP A 119 -6.37 -9.29 7.27
C TRP A 119 -5.31 -9.92 6.39
N VAL A 120 -5.67 -10.17 5.13
CA VAL A 120 -4.74 -10.50 4.05
C VAL A 120 -5.23 -9.85 2.77
N PRO A 121 -4.33 -9.33 1.90
CA PRO A 121 -4.75 -8.78 0.63
C PRO A 121 -5.26 -9.87 -0.31
N SER A 122 -6.25 -9.56 -1.14
CA SER A 122 -6.85 -10.50 -2.10
C SER A 122 -5.98 -10.78 -3.34
N GLY A 123 -4.83 -10.13 -3.45
CA GLY A 123 -3.92 -10.26 -4.59
C GLY A 123 -2.58 -9.56 -4.36
N PRO A 124 -1.75 -9.45 -5.43
CA PRO A 124 -0.46 -8.78 -5.36
C PRO A 124 -0.60 -7.32 -4.92
N THR A 125 0.27 -6.87 -4.03
CA THR A 125 0.24 -5.50 -3.49
C THR A 125 1.38 -4.67 -4.08
N ARG A 126 1.13 -3.37 -4.27
CA ARG A 126 2.18 -2.41 -4.68
C ARG A 126 2.79 -1.64 -3.52
N TYR A 127 2.31 -1.91 -2.32
CA TYR A 127 2.77 -1.31 -1.09
C TYR A 127 3.19 -2.40 -0.11
N GLN A 128 4.18 -2.06 0.70
CA GLN A 128 4.54 -2.77 1.91
C GLN A 128 3.74 -2.20 3.07
N TYR A 129 3.06 -3.08 3.81
CA TYR A 129 2.28 -2.76 4.98
C TYR A 129 3.03 -3.19 6.24
N VAL A 130 2.92 -2.41 7.31
CA VAL A 130 3.44 -2.75 8.64
C VAL A 130 2.50 -2.19 9.69
N THR A 131 2.35 -2.92 10.79
CA THR A 131 1.61 -2.40 11.96
C THR A 131 2.50 -2.45 13.18
N ASN A 132 2.43 -1.40 13.98
CA ASN A 132 3.17 -1.27 15.23
C ASN A 132 2.19 -0.97 16.34
N ALA A 133 1.98 -1.95 17.23
CA ALA A 133 1.33 -1.69 18.50
C ALA A 133 2.34 -0.97 19.41
N THR A 134 1.93 0.13 20.04
CA THR A 134 2.82 0.86 20.94
C THR A 134 2.06 1.47 22.11
N ALA A 135 2.73 1.46 23.26
CA ALA A 135 2.32 2.15 24.48
C ALA A 135 2.20 3.67 24.29
N ALA A 136 2.85 4.25 23.27
CA ALA A 136 2.97 5.69 23.11
C ALA A 136 1.74 6.38 22.50
N ILE A 137 0.78 5.64 21.92
CA ILE A 137 -0.36 6.25 21.20
C ILE A 137 -1.49 6.69 22.15
N THR A 138 -1.56 6.12 23.36
CA THR A 138 -2.52 6.57 24.40
C THR A 138 -2.07 7.84 25.13
N ALA A 139 -0.80 8.24 25.03
CA ALA A 139 -0.27 9.37 25.78
C ALA A 139 -0.27 10.72 25.04
N LEU A 140 -0.56 10.73 23.73
CA LEU A 140 -0.58 11.98 22.98
C LEU A 140 -1.79 12.03 22.05
N GLY A 141 -2.67 13.00 22.32
CA GLY A 141 -3.49 13.66 21.31
C GLY A 141 -2.66 14.40 20.25
N THR A 142 -1.42 13.97 19.97
CA THR A 142 -0.83 14.18 18.66
C THR A 142 -1.59 13.26 17.71
N ILE A 143 -2.65 13.82 17.15
CA ILE A 143 -2.98 13.59 15.75
C ILE A 143 -1.63 13.50 15.01
N LEU A 144 -1.51 12.66 13.99
CA LEU A 144 -0.44 12.75 12.99
C LEU A 144 -0.50 14.13 12.24
N THR A 145 -0.54 15.25 12.97
CA THR A 145 -0.42 16.62 12.49
C THR A 145 1.07 16.91 12.35
N GLY A 146 1.64 16.47 11.22
CA GLY A 146 2.81 17.13 10.64
C GLY A 146 4.17 16.46 10.80
N VAL A 147 4.31 15.30 11.46
CA VAL A 147 5.56 14.53 11.41
C VAL A 147 5.26 13.06 11.25
N CYS A 148 5.79 12.48 10.17
CA CYS A 148 5.69 11.07 9.89
C CYS A 148 6.84 10.35 10.61
N PRO A 149 6.57 9.47 11.59
CA PRO A 149 7.63 8.68 12.19
C PRO A 149 8.32 7.86 11.09
N ALA A 150 9.63 7.66 11.20
CA ALA A 150 10.32 6.69 10.35
C ALA A 150 9.57 5.36 10.46
N MET A 151 9.24 4.73 9.31
CA MET A 151 8.56 3.43 9.26
C MET A 151 9.28 2.47 10.21
N PRO A 152 8.70 2.15 11.38
CA PRO A 152 9.37 1.24 12.28
C PRO A 152 9.28 -0.14 11.64
N ALA A 153 10.39 -0.88 11.62
CA ALA A 153 10.29 -2.33 11.57
C ALA A 153 9.33 -2.76 12.71
N ALA A 154 8.49 -3.76 12.48
CA ALA A 154 7.64 -4.25 13.57
C ALA A 154 8.52 -4.84 14.67
N VAL A 155 8.68 -4.13 15.79
CA VAL A 155 9.51 -4.62 16.91
C VAL A 155 8.86 -4.42 18.28
N GLY A 156 7.56 -4.14 18.34
CA GLY A 156 6.83 -4.03 19.60
C GLY A 156 6.13 -5.33 19.99
N ALA A 157 6.21 -5.74 21.26
CA ALA A 157 5.25 -6.70 21.81
C ALA A 157 3.82 -6.15 21.64
N PRO A 158 2.80 -7.01 21.48
CA PRO A 158 1.41 -6.55 21.44
C PRO A 158 1.07 -5.71 22.68
N THR A 159 0.33 -4.61 22.49
CA THR A 159 -0.05 -3.69 23.58
C THR A 159 -1.51 -3.28 23.49
N ASN A 160 -2.10 -2.86 24.60
CA ASN A 160 -3.50 -2.41 24.66
C ASN A 160 -3.63 -0.88 24.46
N ALA A 161 -2.54 -0.23 24.10
CA ALA A 161 -2.36 1.22 24.20
C ALA A 161 -2.47 1.97 22.87
N GLY A 162 -2.64 1.22 21.78
CA GLY A 162 -2.87 1.73 20.43
C GLY A 162 -1.98 1.08 19.38
N PHE A 163 -2.29 1.36 18.11
CA PHE A 163 -1.49 0.94 16.97
C PHE A 163 -1.38 2.02 15.89
N VAL A 164 -0.33 1.93 15.08
CA VAL A 164 -0.20 2.62 13.79
C VAL A 164 -0.08 1.57 12.71
N ALA A 165 -0.98 1.61 11.74
CA ALA A 165 -0.85 0.90 10.47
C ALA A 165 -0.24 1.84 9.44
N SER A 166 0.71 1.35 8.65
CA SER A 166 1.35 2.15 7.62
C SER A 166 1.56 1.37 6.34
N ALA A 167 1.55 2.08 5.22
CA ALA A 167 1.85 1.58 3.89
C ALA A 167 2.99 2.39 3.29
N SER A 168 3.96 1.73 2.66
CA SER A 168 5.08 2.36 1.97
C SER A 168 5.30 1.78 0.59
N SER A 169 5.69 2.62 -0.36
CA SER A 169 6.09 2.19 -1.70
C SER A 169 6.92 3.27 -2.38
N ASN A 170 7.75 2.86 -3.33
CA ASN A 170 8.43 3.76 -4.25
C ASN A 170 7.93 3.54 -5.68
N LEU A 171 6.73 4.06 -5.97
CA LEU A 171 6.03 3.80 -7.24
C LEU A 171 6.76 4.34 -8.48
N ASN A 172 7.56 5.39 -8.34
CA ASN A 172 8.28 6.06 -9.44
C ASN A 172 9.79 5.82 -9.42
N SER A 173 10.29 4.95 -8.52
CA SER A 173 11.71 4.64 -8.34
C SER A 173 12.60 5.87 -8.10
N ASN A 174 12.07 6.93 -7.48
CA ASN A 174 12.87 8.10 -7.10
C ASN A 174 13.48 7.92 -5.69
N ALA A 175 14.12 8.95 -5.15
CA ALA A 175 14.68 8.89 -3.78
C ALA A 175 13.62 9.03 -2.66
N VAL A 176 12.33 9.19 -3.02
CA VAL A 176 11.24 9.53 -2.10
C VAL A 176 10.28 8.36 -1.99
N VAL A 177 9.99 7.94 -0.76
CA VAL A 177 9.02 6.87 -0.50
C VAL A 177 7.66 7.51 -0.23
N SER A 178 6.63 7.04 -0.94
CA SER A 178 5.25 7.36 -0.59
C SER A 178 4.86 6.59 0.65
N ILE A 179 4.45 7.30 1.70
CA ILE A 179 4.08 6.70 2.99
C ILE A 179 2.67 7.15 3.33
N PHE A 180 1.83 6.21 3.78
CA PHE A 180 0.52 6.50 4.31
C PHE A 180 0.34 5.85 5.66
N MET A 181 -0.30 6.54 6.61
CA MET A 181 -0.45 6.06 7.98
C MET A 181 -1.87 6.25 8.51
N ASN A 182 -2.37 5.27 9.26
CA ASN A 182 -3.63 5.35 9.97
C ASN A 182 -3.46 4.77 11.38
N ALA A 183 -3.78 5.57 12.38
CA ALA A 183 -3.74 5.17 13.78
C ALA A 183 -5.15 4.90 14.31
N GLU A 184 -5.26 4.24 15.46
CA GLU A 184 -6.55 3.96 16.13
C GLU A 184 -7.46 5.19 16.22
N ASN A 185 -6.92 6.31 16.70
CA ASN A 185 -7.65 7.54 17.01
C ASN A 185 -7.50 8.66 15.96
N SER A 186 -6.90 8.36 14.80
CA SER A 186 -6.63 9.35 13.75
C SER A 186 -7.23 8.95 12.41
N ASN A 187 -7.39 9.93 11.53
CA ASN A 187 -7.71 9.70 10.12
C ASN A 187 -6.46 9.36 9.32
N MET A 188 -6.66 8.94 8.07
CA MET A 188 -5.57 8.64 7.15
C MET A 188 -4.69 9.87 6.91
N VAL A 189 -3.37 9.71 7.09
CA VAL A 189 -2.36 10.74 6.89
C VAL A 189 -1.45 10.36 5.73
N ASP A 190 -1.25 11.30 4.82
CA ASP A 190 -0.25 11.20 3.75
C ASP A 190 1.07 11.76 4.27
N CYS A 191 2.09 10.92 4.18
CA CYS A 191 3.42 11.14 4.73
C CYS A 191 4.49 11.27 3.65
N THR A 192 4.08 11.41 2.38
CA THR A 192 4.98 11.49 1.24
C THR A 192 5.76 12.82 1.26
N PRO A 193 7.11 12.81 1.35
CA PRO A 193 7.91 14.03 1.33
C PRO A 193 7.74 14.81 0.01
N GLY A 194 7.39 16.10 0.08
CA GLY A 194 7.44 17.03 -1.06
C GLY A 194 6.12 17.27 -1.81
N GLU A 195 4.98 16.84 -1.27
CA GLU A 195 3.63 17.14 -1.82
C GLU A 195 2.78 17.98 -0.84
N PHE A 196 3.42 18.83 -0.01
CA PHE A 196 2.75 19.81 0.86
C PHE A 196 2.64 21.17 0.18
#